data_AF-A0A9D6UA60-F1
#
_entry.id   AF-A0A9D6UA60-F1
#
_cell.length_a   1.000
_cell.length_b   1.000
_cell.length_c   1.000
_cell.angle_alpha   90.00
_cell.angle_beta   90.00
_cell.angle_gamma   90.00
#
_symmetry.space_group_name_H-M   'P 1'
#
loop_
_entity.id
_entity.type
_entity.pdbx_description
1 polymer ?
#
loop_
_entity_poly.entity_id
_entity_poly.type
_entity_poly.pdbx_seq_one_letter_code
_entity_poly.pdbx_strand_id
1 'polypeptide(L)'
;MAQFIYKRLLYGILVMWGVVTVVFFLFNVLPGDPARMMLGQNASKEQIDAINKDIGRDKPLFIQYLLYLNDISPLSIHETKNTESAFYLSKKKYKSVVKLFPVSSTKKFVLKMPYLRRSYITRRPVSDILADTLPETAVLAFAAVLFASVIGVLLGILAAIKKGTWLDSGSLLFAVLGMSGPSFYIGLIVAMTFGYLWSKEFPFPLIILVFFFGGGIVGAIVGIIKRKNKTLHGKLSDYIIPKLLISGLIGFGIWFAGYLFNLAWNVVPFIDKYIIFQGTGLNNEGSLFIIDDYGNEHLSLKNIILPALTLGIRPLAIIVQLTRSSLLDVLSQDYIRTATAKGLNYYTIIFKHALKNSLNPVVTAISGWFAGLMAGAVFVEYIFGWRGIGSEIVNALDKQDLPIIMGGVLVIGFIYVIINIVVDIVYGILDPRVRLQ
;
A
#
# COMPACT_ATOMS: atom_id res chain seq x y z
N MET A 1 -16.33 -23.32 -13.53
CA MET A 1 -15.43 -22.16 -13.73
C MET A 1 -16.16 -20.98 -14.36
N ALA A 2 -16.81 -21.15 -15.53
CA ALA A 2 -17.55 -20.05 -16.18
C ALA A 2 -18.63 -19.40 -15.29
N GLN A 3 -19.46 -20.21 -14.61
CA GLN A 3 -20.48 -19.69 -13.67
C GLN A 3 -19.87 -18.91 -12.49
N PHE A 4 -18.72 -19.37 -11.96
CA PHE A 4 -18.00 -18.68 -10.89
C PHE A 4 -17.51 -17.30 -11.36
N ILE A 5 -16.83 -17.25 -12.52
CA ILE A 5 -16.35 -16.01 -13.12
C ILE A 5 -17.51 -15.06 -13.39
N TYR A 6 -18.61 -15.56 -13.95
CA TYR A 6 -19.82 -14.76 -14.20
C TYR A 6 -20.38 -14.12 -12.92
N LYS A 7 -20.52 -14.89 -11.83
CA LYS A 7 -20.97 -14.36 -10.53
C LYS A 7 -20.04 -13.25 -10.01
N ARG A 8 -18.72 -13.45 -10.13
CA ARG A 8 -17.71 -12.46 -9.69
C ARG A 8 -17.75 -11.18 -10.53
N LEU A 9 -17.90 -11.30 -11.85
CA LEU A 9 -18.08 -10.15 -12.74
C LEU A 9 -19.36 -9.37 -12.41
N LEU A 10 -20.48 -10.06 -12.20
CA LEU A 10 -21.74 -9.43 -11.85
C LEU A 10 -21.66 -8.70 -10.49
N TYR A 11 -21.04 -9.33 -9.49
CA TYR A 11 -20.75 -8.69 -8.21
C TYR A 11 -19.85 -7.46 -8.38
N GLY A 12 -18.79 -7.55 -9.19
CA GLY A 12 -17.91 -6.43 -9.48
C GLY A 12 -18.64 -5.25 -10.14
N ILE A 13 -19.57 -5.51 -11.06
CA ILE A 13 -20.42 -4.48 -11.68
C ILE A 13 -21.31 -3.81 -10.61
N LEU A 14 -21.92 -4.58 -9.70
CA LEU A 14 -22.74 -4.02 -8.62
C LEU A 14 -21.91 -3.15 -7.66
N VAL A 15 -20.70 -3.59 -7.30
CA VAL A 15 -19.77 -2.81 -6.47
C VAL A 15 -19.40 -1.50 -7.18
N MET A 16 -19.01 -1.58 -8.46
CA MET A 16 -18.68 -0.37 -9.23
C MET A 16 -19.86 0.57 -9.38
N TRP A 17 -21.07 0.05 -9.61
CA TRP A 17 -22.28 0.85 -9.64
C TRP A 17 -22.52 1.57 -8.30
N GLY A 18 -22.32 0.89 -7.18
CA GLY A 18 -22.37 1.50 -5.85
C GLY A 18 -21.34 2.62 -5.67
N VAL A 19 -20.07 2.37 -6.01
CA VAL A 19 -18.99 3.39 -5.94
C VAL A 19 -19.31 4.59 -6.81
N VAL A 20 -19.71 4.37 -8.06
CA VAL A 20 -20.10 5.42 -9.01
C VAL A 20 -21.25 6.26 -8.47
N THR A 21 -22.28 5.61 -7.90
CA THR A 21 -23.44 6.29 -7.33
C THR A 21 -23.02 7.18 -6.16
N VAL A 22 -22.24 6.63 -5.22
CA VAL A 22 -21.74 7.37 -4.06
C VAL A 22 -20.88 8.56 -4.50
N VAL A 23 -19.92 8.35 -5.40
CA VAL A 23 -19.06 9.41 -5.93
C VAL A 23 -19.91 10.49 -6.62
N PHE A 24 -20.90 10.10 -7.42
CA PHE A 24 -21.78 11.07 -8.07
C PHE A 24 -22.52 11.94 -7.05
N PHE A 25 -23.20 11.34 -6.07
CA PHE A 25 -23.97 12.11 -5.08
C PHE A 25 -23.07 12.95 -4.19
N LEU A 26 -21.93 12.40 -3.76
CA LEU A 26 -20.95 13.14 -2.97
C LEU A 26 -20.56 14.44 -3.69
N PHE A 27 -20.15 14.38 -4.95
CA PHE A 27 -19.62 15.56 -5.65
C PHE A 27 -20.66 16.44 -6.37
N ASN A 28 -21.90 15.97 -6.56
CA ASN A 28 -22.97 16.77 -7.16
C ASN A 28 -23.93 17.38 -6.13
N VAL A 29 -23.98 16.85 -4.90
CA VAL A 29 -24.79 17.41 -3.81
C VAL A 29 -23.97 18.32 -2.90
N LEU A 30 -22.64 18.15 -2.84
CA LEU A 30 -21.76 19.05 -2.07
C LEU A 30 -21.84 20.51 -2.58
N PRO A 31 -21.81 21.50 -1.66
CA PRO A 31 -21.88 22.91 -2.01
C PRO A 31 -20.63 23.35 -2.78
N GLY A 32 -20.84 24.07 -3.88
CA GLY A 32 -19.77 24.60 -4.72
C GLY A 32 -20.19 24.68 -6.20
N ASP A 33 -19.77 25.74 -6.88
CA ASP A 33 -19.96 25.91 -8.32
C ASP A 33 -18.66 25.57 -9.07
N PRO A 34 -18.56 24.38 -9.70
CA PRO A 34 -17.39 23.96 -10.46
C PRO A 34 -17.01 24.93 -11.57
N ALA A 35 -17.99 25.58 -12.20
CA ALA A 35 -17.71 26.53 -13.27
C ALA A 35 -16.96 27.77 -12.73
N ARG A 36 -17.32 28.25 -11.54
CA ARG A 36 -16.57 29.31 -10.84
C ARG A 36 -15.19 28.84 -10.36
N MET A 37 -15.06 27.59 -9.94
CA MET A 37 -13.74 27.02 -9.59
C MET A 37 -12.83 26.93 -10.82
N MET A 38 -13.38 26.57 -11.98
CA MET A 38 -12.64 26.50 -13.25
C MET A 38 -12.22 27.88 -13.77
N LEU A 39 -13.15 28.84 -13.80
CA LEU A 39 -12.92 30.15 -14.44
C LEU A 39 -12.36 31.20 -13.48
N GLY A 40 -12.30 30.90 -12.18
CA GLY A 40 -11.91 31.86 -11.14
C GLY A 40 -13.04 32.82 -10.78
N GLN A 41 -12.82 33.64 -9.75
CA GLN A 41 -13.85 34.56 -9.24
C GLN A 41 -14.22 35.70 -10.21
N ASN A 42 -13.36 35.97 -11.20
CA ASN A 42 -13.56 37.06 -12.18
C ASN A 42 -14.34 36.62 -13.44
N ALA A 43 -14.84 35.39 -13.47
CA ALA A 43 -15.56 34.86 -14.62
C ALA A 43 -16.89 35.58 -14.86
N SER A 44 -17.21 35.89 -16.10
CA SER A 44 -18.52 36.46 -16.42
C SER A 44 -19.61 35.41 -16.21
N LYS A 45 -20.83 35.86 -15.87
CA LYS A 45 -21.98 34.97 -15.67
C LYS A 45 -22.26 34.10 -16.89
N GLU A 46 -22.09 34.65 -18.09
CA GLU A 46 -22.24 33.93 -19.36
C GLU A 46 -21.22 32.80 -19.53
N GLN A 47 -19.97 33.02 -19.13
CA GLN A 47 -18.93 31.98 -19.18
C GLN A 47 -19.23 30.86 -18.18
N ILE A 48 -19.72 31.21 -16.98
CA ILE A 48 -20.14 30.25 -15.96
C ILE A 48 -21.32 29.40 -16.46
N ASP A 49 -22.33 30.03 -17.04
CA ASP A 49 -23.52 29.35 -17.55
C ASP A 49 -23.19 28.44 -18.76
N ALA A 50 -22.26 28.86 -19.61
CA ALA A 50 -21.76 28.04 -20.71
C ALA A 50 -21.05 26.76 -20.22
N ILE A 51 -20.20 26.86 -19.18
CA ILE A 51 -19.56 25.68 -18.59
C ILE A 51 -20.59 24.80 -17.88
N ASN A 52 -21.51 25.40 -17.12
CA ASN A 52 -22.57 24.65 -16.42
C ASN A 52 -23.44 23.86 -17.40
N LYS A 53 -23.71 24.42 -18.59
CA LYS A 53 -24.38 23.71 -19.68
C LYS A 53 -23.52 22.59 -20.28
N ASP A 54 -22.21 22.79 -20.44
CA ASP A 54 -21.30 21.76 -20.96
C ASP A 54 -21.15 20.56 -20.01
N ILE A 55 -21.12 20.80 -18.70
CA ILE A 55 -21.04 19.72 -17.68
C ILE A 55 -22.41 19.16 -17.28
N GLY A 56 -23.49 19.68 -17.85
CA GLY A 56 -24.87 19.24 -17.62
C GLY A 56 -25.48 19.66 -16.27
N ARG A 57 -24.86 20.59 -15.56
CA ARG A 57 -25.35 21.14 -14.26
C ARG A 57 -26.68 21.88 -14.41
N ASP A 58 -27.04 22.29 -15.62
CA ASP A 58 -28.34 22.90 -15.95
C ASP A 58 -29.50 21.89 -15.99
N LYS A 59 -29.22 20.58 -15.91
CA LYS A 59 -30.25 19.52 -15.98
C LYS A 59 -30.72 19.06 -14.60
N PRO A 60 -31.92 18.46 -14.50
CA PRO A 60 -32.35 17.78 -13.28
C PRO A 60 -31.32 16.72 -12.81
N LEU A 61 -31.19 16.54 -11.49
CA LEU A 61 -30.17 15.67 -10.89
C LEU A 61 -30.16 14.24 -11.47
N PHE A 62 -31.34 13.68 -11.75
CA PHE A 62 -31.46 12.37 -12.36
C PHE A 62 -30.84 12.31 -13.78
N ILE A 63 -30.99 13.36 -14.58
CA ILE A 63 -30.39 13.44 -15.91
C ILE A 63 -28.87 13.62 -15.80
N GLN A 64 -28.40 14.41 -14.83
CA GLN A 64 -26.96 14.52 -14.53
C GLN A 64 -26.35 13.16 -14.19
N TYR A 65 -27.06 12.34 -13.42
CA TYR A 65 -26.63 10.99 -13.08
C TYR A 65 -26.55 10.09 -14.31
N LEU A 66 -27.57 10.10 -15.18
CA LEU A 66 -27.55 9.33 -16.43
C LEU A 66 -26.42 9.78 -17.37
N LEU A 67 -26.16 11.08 -17.47
CA LEU A 67 -25.02 11.61 -18.25
C LEU A 67 -23.70 11.12 -17.68
N TYR A 68 -23.54 11.14 -16.35
CA TYR A 68 -22.35 10.65 -15.68
C TYR A 68 -22.12 9.16 -15.92
N LEU A 69 -23.15 8.32 -15.76
CA LEU A 69 -23.10 6.89 -16.09
C LEU A 69 -22.70 6.66 -17.54
N ASN A 70 -23.28 7.43 -18.47
CA ASN A 70 -23.00 7.32 -19.88
C ASN A 70 -21.55 7.75 -20.23
N ASP A 71 -21.01 8.75 -19.52
CA ASP A 71 -19.63 9.22 -19.69
C ASP A 71 -18.60 8.19 -19.23
N ILE A 72 -18.80 7.57 -18.09
CA ILE A 72 -17.85 6.60 -17.52
C ILE A 72 -18.01 5.20 -18.11
N SER A 73 -19.20 4.83 -18.61
CA SER A 73 -19.42 3.51 -19.19
C SER A 73 -18.71 3.37 -20.53
N PRO A 74 -17.95 2.28 -20.78
CA PRO A 74 -17.41 1.99 -22.11
C PRO A 74 -18.51 1.78 -23.16
N LEU A 75 -19.64 1.24 -22.75
CA LEU A 75 -20.82 1.01 -23.58
C LEU A 75 -21.88 2.07 -23.27
N SER A 76 -22.23 2.89 -24.27
CA SER A 76 -23.03 4.09 -24.04
C SER A 76 -23.95 4.41 -25.21
N ILE A 77 -24.99 5.20 -24.94
CA ILE A 77 -25.95 5.68 -25.94
C ILE A 77 -25.70 7.16 -26.18
N HIS A 78 -25.55 7.53 -27.45
CA HIS A 78 -25.31 8.93 -27.83
C HIS A 78 -26.22 9.40 -28.95
N GLU A 79 -26.61 10.66 -28.87
CA GLU A 79 -27.25 11.39 -29.95
C GLU A 79 -26.21 11.79 -31.00
N THR A 80 -26.54 11.65 -32.29
CA THR A 80 -25.59 11.87 -33.39
C THR A 80 -25.97 13.01 -34.32
N LYS A 81 -27.22 13.48 -34.28
CA LYS A 81 -27.72 14.54 -35.17
C LYS A 81 -27.85 15.88 -34.46
N ASN A 82 -28.35 15.90 -33.22
CA ASN A 82 -28.55 17.14 -32.48
C ASN A 82 -27.33 17.49 -31.61
N THR A 83 -26.60 18.53 -32.01
CA THR A 83 -25.40 19.05 -31.31
C THR A 83 -25.71 19.71 -29.97
N GLU A 84 -26.95 20.13 -29.74
CA GLU A 84 -27.38 20.75 -28.47
C GLU A 84 -27.84 19.71 -27.44
N SER A 85 -27.95 18.45 -27.84
CA SER A 85 -28.30 17.37 -26.92
C SER A 85 -27.19 17.17 -25.87
N ALA A 86 -27.56 17.03 -24.60
CA ALA A 86 -26.61 16.69 -23.55
C ALA A 86 -25.95 15.31 -23.77
N PHE A 87 -26.60 14.41 -24.52
CA PHE A 87 -26.08 13.10 -24.89
C PHE A 87 -25.34 13.10 -26.25
N TYR A 88 -25.03 14.26 -26.81
CA TYR A 88 -24.39 14.36 -28.12
C TYR A 88 -23.02 13.68 -28.15
N LEU A 89 -22.74 12.96 -29.23
CA LEU A 89 -21.46 12.32 -29.47
C LEU A 89 -20.40 13.35 -29.90
N SER A 90 -19.88 14.11 -28.93
CA SER A 90 -18.86 15.12 -29.16
C SER A 90 -17.50 14.50 -29.48
N LYS A 91 -16.96 14.81 -30.67
CA LYS A 91 -15.58 14.45 -31.07
C LYS A 91 -14.51 15.08 -30.18
N LYS A 92 -14.83 16.20 -29.50
CA LYS A 92 -13.91 16.86 -28.54
C LYS A 92 -13.80 16.08 -27.23
N LYS A 93 -14.86 15.38 -26.84
CA LYS A 93 -14.97 14.61 -25.59
C LYS A 93 -14.43 13.19 -25.76
N TYR A 94 -14.73 12.55 -26.88
CA TYR A 94 -14.39 11.16 -27.15
C TYR A 94 -13.40 11.06 -28.32
N LYS A 95 -12.14 10.70 -28.01
CA LYS A 95 -11.07 10.54 -29.02
C LYS A 95 -11.30 9.34 -29.96
N SER A 96 -11.71 8.20 -29.40
CA SER A 96 -11.91 6.94 -30.13
C SER A 96 -13.29 6.36 -29.84
N VAL A 97 -14.13 6.18 -30.87
CA VAL A 97 -15.50 5.68 -30.74
C VAL A 97 -15.80 4.68 -31.86
N VAL A 98 -16.24 3.49 -31.49
CA VAL A 98 -16.78 2.49 -32.40
C VAL A 98 -18.30 2.52 -32.32
N LYS A 99 -18.97 2.86 -33.42
CA LYS A 99 -20.43 2.85 -33.49
C LYS A 99 -20.88 1.40 -33.70
N LEU A 100 -21.71 0.88 -32.80
CA LEU A 100 -22.14 -0.52 -32.82
C LEU A 100 -23.43 -0.69 -33.64
N PHE A 101 -24.57 -0.26 -33.10
CA PHE A 101 -25.87 -0.35 -33.77
C PHE A 101 -26.77 0.87 -33.48
N PRO A 102 -27.69 1.22 -34.40
CA PRO A 102 -28.64 2.29 -34.16
C PRO A 102 -29.65 1.89 -33.08
N VAL A 103 -29.93 2.80 -32.15
CA VAL A 103 -30.99 2.64 -31.13
C VAL A 103 -32.26 3.34 -31.60
N SER A 104 -32.11 4.47 -32.28
CA SER A 104 -33.20 5.19 -32.94
C SER A 104 -32.69 5.87 -34.22
N SER A 105 -33.57 6.62 -34.90
CA SER A 105 -33.19 7.44 -36.05
C SER A 105 -32.17 8.53 -35.74
N THR A 106 -31.94 8.84 -34.46
CA THR A 106 -31.05 9.92 -33.99
C THR A 106 -29.96 9.40 -33.04
N LYS A 107 -30.27 8.36 -32.23
CA LYS A 107 -29.35 7.78 -31.23
C LYS A 107 -28.66 6.52 -31.72
N LYS A 108 -27.38 6.37 -31.36
CA LYS A 108 -26.57 5.17 -31.62
C LYS A 108 -25.99 4.62 -30.33
N PHE A 109 -25.91 3.29 -30.27
CA PHE A 109 -25.14 2.58 -29.26
C PHE A 109 -23.69 2.51 -29.71
N VAL A 110 -22.76 2.87 -28.82
CA VAL A 110 -21.34 2.98 -29.15
C VAL A 110 -20.47 2.31 -28.08
N LEU A 111 -19.30 1.86 -28.50
CA LEU A 111 -18.19 1.49 -27.65
C LEU A 111 -17.17 2.62 -27.67
N LYS A 112 -16.82 3.16 -26.50
CA LYS A 112 -15.86 4.25 -26.32
C LYS A 112 -14.98 4.00 -25.09
N MET A 113 -13.90 4.76 -24.99
CA MET A 113 -13.18 4.85 -23.72
C MET A 113 -13.99 5.67 -22.70
N PRO A 114 -13.97 5.29 -21.41
CA PRO A 114 -14.52 6.10 -20.33
C PRO A 114 -14.00 7.54 -20.35
N TYR A 115 -14.89 8.50 -20.13
CA TYR A 115 -14.53 9.91 -20.02
C TYR A 115 -14.61 10.37 -18.56
N LEU A 116 -13.43 10.55 -17.96
CA LEU A 116 -13.28 10.99 -16.56
C LEU A 116 -13.23 12.52 -16.42
N ARG A 117 -13.71 13.25 -17.43
CA ARG A 117 -13.64 14.72 -17.50
C ARG A 117 -12.20 15.24 -17.60
N ARG A 118 -12.06 16.55 -17.46
CA ARG A 118 -10.79 17.28 -17.50
C ARG A 118 -10.58 17.96 -16.16
N SER A 119 -9.33 18.03 -15.73
CA SER A 119 -8.91 18.81 -14.57
C SER A 119 -9.38 20.25 -14.70
N TYR A 120 -9.91 20.81 -13.62
CA TYR A 120 -10.34 22.20 -13.58
C TYR A 120 -9.18 23.17 -13.65
N ILE A 121 -8.02 22.75 -13.18
CA ILE A 121 -6.81 23.56 -13.06
C ILE A 121 -5.94 23.42 -14.30
N THR A 122 -5.45 22.20 -14.55
CA THR A 122 -4.50 21.93 -15.64
C THR A 122 -5.17 21.82 -17.00
N ARG A 123 -6.50 21.68 -17.04
CA ARG A 123 -7.31 21.41 -18.26
C ARG A 123 -6.95 20.13 -19.00
N ARG A 124 -6.01 19.33 -18.49
CA ARG A 124 -5.65 18.02 -19.02
C ARG A 124 -6.78 17.02 -18.81
N PRO A 125 -6.99 16.05 -19.72
CA PRO A 125 -7.87 14.92 -19.47
C PRO A 125 -7.45 14.16 -18.21
N VAL A 126 -8.40 13.87 -17.33
CA VAL A 126 -8.11 13.14 -16.08
C VAL A 126 -7.58 11.74 -16.39
N SER A 127 -8.02 11.13 -17.48
CA SER A 127 -7.47 9.86 -17.96
C SER A 127 -5.96 9.89 -18.19
N ASP A 128 -5.45 11.01 -18.69
CA ASP A 128 -4.04 11.15 -19.06
C ASP A 128 -3.21 11.37 -17.79
N ILE A 129 -3.72 12.20 -16.85
CA ILE A 129 -3.10 12.40 -15.52
C ILE A 129 -3.00 11.07 -14.76
N LEU A 130 -4.09 10.30 -14.71
CA LEU A 130 -4.11 9.01 -14.00
C LEU A 130 -3.28 7.93 -14.70
N ALA A 131 -3.17 7.97 -16.03
CA ALA A 131 -2.30 7.07 -16.78
C ALA A 131 -0.81 7.33 -16.48
N ASP A 132 -0.43 8.60 -16.26
CA ASP A 132 0.95 8.97 -15.88
C ASP A 132 1.30 8.49 -14.46
N THR A 133 0.32 8.48 -13.53
CA THR A 133 0.58 8.16 -12.11
C THR A 133 0.28 6.73 -11.70
N LEU A 134 -0.55 6.00 -12.46
CA LEU A 134 -0.87 4.60 -12.19
C LEU A 134 0.36 3.68 -12.11
N PRO A 135 1.35 3.76 -13.04
CA PRO A 135 2.54 2.91 -12.95
C PRO A 135 3.34 3.16 -11.68
N GLU A 136 3.43 4.41 -11.22
CA GLU A 136 4.15 4.79 -10.01
C GLU A 136 3.51 4.16 -8.77
N THR A 137 2.18 4.24 -8.63
CA THR A 137 1.43 3.57 -7.55
C THR A 137 1.60 2.05 -7.63
N ALA A 138 1.54 1.47 -8.84
CA ALA A 138 1.67 0.02 -9.03
C ALA A 138 3.06 -0.51 -8.65
N VAL A 139 4.13 0.20 -9.04
CA VAL A 139 5.50 -0.16 -8.70
C VAL A 139 5.72 -0.08 -7.19
N LEU A 140 5.20 0.97 -6.54
CA LEU A 140 5.28 1.11 -5.08
C LEU A 140 4.55 -0.03 -4.36
N ALA A 141 3.29 -0.32 -4.75
CA ALA A 141 2.51 -1.40 -4.16
C ALA A 141 3.20 -2.77 -4.36
N PHE A 142 3.75 -3.00 -5.55
CA PHE A 142 4.49 -4.22 -5.86
C PHE A 142 5.76 -4.34 -5.01
N ALA A 143 6.57 -3.29 -4.91
CA ALA A 143 7.78 -3.27 -4.11
C ALA A 143 7.48 -3.53 -2.61
N ALA A 144 6.43 -2.90 -2.09
CA ALA A 144 5.98 -3.09 -0.71
C ALA A 144 5.54 -4.54 -0.43
N VAL A 145 4.75 -5.13 -1.34
CA VAL A 145 4.33 -6.54 -1.21
C VAL A 145 5.50 -7.49 -1.37
N LEU A 146 6.41 -7.24 -2.30
CA LEU A 146 7.60 -8.06 -2.51
C LEU A 146 8.48 -8.06 -1.26
N PHE A 147 8.77 -6.88 -0.72
CA PHE A 147 9.49 -6.72 0.55
C PHE A 147 8.79 -7.49 1.68
N ALA A 148 7.49 -7.24 1.86
CA ALA A 148 6.69 -7.88 2.90
C ALA A 148 6.64 -9.40 2.78
N SER A 149 6.56 -9.92 1.55
CA SER A 149 6.50 -11.35 1.27
C SER A 149 7.83 -12.03 1.54
N VAL A 150 8.92 -11.49 1.01
CA VAL A 150 10.26 -12.07 1.18
C VAL A 150 10.64 -12.07 2.65
N ILE A 151 10.59 -10.90 3.31
CA ILE A 151 10.99 -10.79 4.71
C ILE A 151 9.98 -11.50 5.63
N GLY A 152 8.69 -11.36 5.36
CA GLY A 152 7.65 -11.98 6.17
C GLY A 152 7.69 -13.51 6.14
N VAL A 153 7.88 -14.11 4.97
CA VAL A 153 8.02 -15.57 4.86
C VAL A 153 9.29 -16.05 5.55
N LEU A 154 10.42 -15.35 5.36
CA LEU A 154 11.68 -15.71 6.03
C LEU A 154 11.56 -15.65 7.55
N LEU A 155 11.02 -14.56 8.10
CA LEU A 155 10.81 -14.41 9.54
C LEU A 155 9.77 -15.41 10.07
N GLY A 156 8.71 -15.69 9.32
CA GLY A 156 7.69 -16.68 9.69
C GLY A 156 8.25 -18.11 9.74
N ILE A 157 9.10 -18.49 8.78
CA ILE A 157 9.82 -19.76 8.78
C ILE A 157 10.75 -19.85 9.99
N LEU A 158 11.54 -18.80 10.24
CA LEU A 158 12.46 -18.74 11.39
C LEU A 158 11.70 -18.89 12.71
N ALA A 159 10.57 -18.18 12.85
CA ALA A 159 9.73 -18.25 14.04
C ALA A 159 9.11 -19.64 14.26
N ALA A 160 8.69 -20.32 13.19
CA ALA A 160 8.13 -21.68 13.28
C ALA A 160 9.20 -22.74 13.61
N ILE A 161 10.36 -22.70 12.92
CA ILE A 161 11.48 -23.63 13.15
C ILE A 161 12.03 -23.49 14.57
N LYS A 162 12.05 -22.25 15.08
CA LYS A 162 12.58 -21.90 16.40
C LYS A 162 11.47 -21.59 17.40
N LYS A 163 10.34 -22.32 17.28
CA LYS A 163 9.17 -22.16 18.15
C LYS A 163 9.57 -22.11 19.63
N GLY A 164 9.05 -21.13 20.34
CA GLY A 164 9.30 -20.93 21.77
C GLY A 164 10.66 -20.33 22.13
N THR A 165 11.51 -20.01 21.14
CA THR A 165 12.75 -19.24 21.36
C THR A 165 12.52 -17.74 21.14
N TRP A 166 13.56 -16.94 21.39
CA TRP A 166 13.52 -15.50 21.14
C TRP A 166 13.34 -15.12 19.67
N LEU A 167 13.73 -15.99 18.73
CA LEU A 167 13.50 -15.76 17.29
C LEU A 167 12.01 -15.85 16.95
N ASP A 168 11.27 -16.69 17.66
CA ASP A 168 9.82 -16.79 17.53
C ASP A 168 9.13 -15.53 18.08
N SER A 169 9.29 -15.30 19.40
CA SER A 169 8.65 -14.16 20.07
C SER A 169 9.12 -12.81 19.53
N GLY A 170 10.41 -12.68 19.19
CA GLY A 170 10.98 -11.45 18.64
C GLY A 170 10.42 -11.15 17.26
N SER A 171 10.37 -12.13 16.35
CA SER A 171 9.78 -11.91 15.00
C SER A 171 8.32 -11.49 15.06
N LEU A 172 7.55 -12.11 15.97
CA LEU A 172 6.14 -11.74 16.20
C LEU A 172 6.01 -10.35 16.82
N LEU A 173 6.85 -10.00 17.81
CA LEU A 173 6.83 -8.69 18.45
C LEU A 173 7.14 -7.58 17.43
N PHE A 174 8.21 -7.71 16.64
CA PHE A 174 8.57 -6.73 15.61
C PHE A 174 7.47 -6.59 14.56
N ALA A 175 6.87 -7.70 14.12
CA ALA A 175 5.72 -7.69 13.23
C ALA A 175 4.53 -6.90 13.83
N VAL A 176 4.16 -7.19 15.08
CA VAL A 176 3.00 -6.55 15.74
C VAL A 176 3.25 -5.06 16.00
N LEU A 177 4.44 -4.68 16.46
CA LEU A 177 4.81 -3.27 16.67
C LEU A 177 4.74 -2.45 15.37
N GLY A 178 5.16 -3.05 14.26
CA GLY A 178 5.03 -2.41 12.95
C GLY A 178 3.55 -2.17 12.56
N MET A 179 2.65 -3.08 12.93
CA MET A 179 1.22 -2.96 12.63
C MET A 179 0.46 -2.04 13.59
N SER A 180 0.96 -1.80 14.81
CA SER A 180 0.18 -1.12 15.85
C SER A 180 -0.06 0.37 15.60
N GLY A 181 0.78 1.02 14.77
CA GLY A 181 0.64 2.43 14.43
C GLY A 181 -0.16 2.67 13.13
N PRO A 182 -0.87 3.79 12.99
CA PRO A 182 -1.42 4.22 11.70
C PRO A 182 -0.30 4.38 10.65
N SER A 183 -0.51 3.89 9.42
CA SER A 183 0.52 3.88 8.38
C SER A 183 1.10 5.26 8.05
N PHE A 184 0.27 6.32 8.08
CA PHE A 184 0.74 7.69 7.83
C PHE A 184 1.71 8.17 8.92
N TYR A 185 1.44 7.84 10.19
CA TYR A 185 2.27 8.21 11.32
C TYR A 185 3.62 7.47 11.27
N ILE A 186 3.59 6.17 10.95
CA ILE A 186 4.81 5.39 10.73
C ILE A 186 5.59 5.94 9.53
N GLY A 187 4.91 6.36 8.46
CA GLY A 187 5.54 7.02 7.32
C GLY A 187 6.29 8.28 7.69
N LEU A 188 5.67 9.16 8.48
CA LEU A 188 6.31 10.39 8.96
C LEU A 188 7.54 10.09 9.82
N ILE A 189 7.46 9.13 10.75
CA ILE A 189 8.62 8.72 11.56
C ILE A 189 9.71 8.17 10.64
N VAL A 190 9.39 7.28 9.71
CA VAL A 190 10.38 6.67 8.81
C VAL A 190 11.04 7.73 7.93
N ALA A 191 10.28 8.64 7.34
CA ALA A 191 10.80 9.74 6.53
C ALA A 191 11.69 10.67 7.35
N MET A 192 11.23 11.11 8.52
CA MET A 192 11.98 12.02 9.39
C MET A 192 13.24 11.36 9.95
N THR A 193 13.16 10.11 10.37
CA THR A 193 14.29 9.40 10.98
C THR A 193 15.30 8.94 9.93
N PHE A 194 14.89 8.19 8.91
CA PHE A 194 15.83 7.57 7.96
C PHE A 194 16.11 8.43 6.73
N GLY A 195 15.20 9.32 6.35
CA GLY A 195 15.33 10.18 5.17
C GLY A 195 15.83 11.59 5.48
N TYR A 196 15.64 12.10 6.70
CA TYR A 196 16.08 13.43 7.11
C TYR A 196 17.20 13.39 8.16
N LEU A 197 16.91 12.88 9.37
CA LEU A 197 17.85 12.89 10.50
C LEU A 197 19.09 12.01 10.25
N TRP A 198 18.89 10.78 9.78
CA TRP A 198 19.96 9.79 9.61
C TRP A 198 20.46 9.66 8.17
N SER A 199 20.06 10.57 7.28
CA SER A 199 20.42 10.47 5.86
C SER A 199 21.92 10.64 5.65
N LYS A 200 22.53 11.65 6.26
CA LYS A 200 23.98 11.93 6.11
C LYS A 200 24.83 11.23 7.17
N GLU A 201 24.41 11.33 8.43
CA GLU A 201 25.14 10.82 9.59
C GLU A 201 24.17 10.18 10.57
N PHE A 202 24.60 9.09 11.21
CA PHE A 202 23.82 8.39 12.22
C PHE A 202 24.50 8.50 13.59
N PRO A 203 24.08 9.47 14.44
CA PRO A 203 24.60 9.59 15.80
C PRO A 203 23.99 8.50 16.69
N PHE A 204 24.80 7.55 17.15
CA PHE A 204 24.36 6.48 18.04
C PHE A 204 24.81 6.74 19.48
N PRO A 205 23.89 6.73 20.48
CA PRO A 205 24.25 7.01 21.86
C PRO A 205 25.25 6.01 22.44
N LEU A 206 26.38 6.49 22.96
CA LEU A 206 27.43 5.65 23.53
C LEU A 206 26.92 4.82 24.71
N ILE A 207 26.06 5.42 25.55
CA ILE A 207 25.50 4.76 26.72
C ILE A 207 24.70 3.50 26.34
N ILE A 208 23.98 3.50 25.22
CA ILE A 208 23.24 2.33 24.74
C ILE A 208 24.22 1.20 24.43
N LEU A 209 25.35 1.49 23.76
CA LEU A 209 26.39 0.49 23.48
C LEU A 209 27.01 -0.06 24.77
N VAL A 210 27.28 0.79 25.76
CA VAL A 210 27.84 0.37 27.04
C VAL A 210 26.90 -0.62 27.74
N PHE A 211 25.60 -0.33 27.78
CA PHE A 211 24.62 -1.25 28.35
C PHE A 211 24.44 -2.51 27.50
N PHE A 212 24.41 -2.39 26.17
CA PHE A 212 24.25 -3.51 25.25
C PHE A 212 25.42 -4.50 25.37
N PHE A 213 26.66 -4.02 25.26
CA PHE A 213 27.85 -4.87 25.35
C PHE A 213 28.16 -5.26 26.80
N GLY A 214 28.09 -4.34 27.76
CA GLY A 214 28.38 -4.62 29.16
C GLY A 214 27.38 -5.61 29.76
N GLY A 215 26.08 -5.35 29.59
CA GLY A 215 25.03 -6.26 30.03
C GLY A 215 25.02 -7.58 29.24
N GLY A 216 25.36 -7.53 27.95
CA GLY A 216 25.59 -8.71 27.12
C GLY A 216 26.72 -9.62 27.62
N ILE A 217 27.87 -9.05 28.01
CA ILE A 217 29.01 -9.77 28.60
C ILE A 217 28.60 -10.41 29.93
N VAL A 218 27.92 -9.66 30.81
CA VAL A 218 27.41 -10.20 32.08
C VAL A 218 26.43 -11.34 31.82
N GLY A 219 25.49 -11.16 30.89
CA GLY A 219 24.55 -12.20 30.48
C GLY A 219 25.24 -13.45 29.93
N ALA A 220 26.33 -13.28 29.17
CA ALA A 220 27.15 -14.37 28.67
C ALA A 220 27.85 -15.15 29.79
N ILE A 221 28.48 -14.45 30.73
CA ILE A 221 29.13 -15.07 31.90
C ILE A 221 28.13 -15.85 32.73
N VAL A 222 26.97 -15.26 33.05
CA VAL A 222 25.90 -15.92 33.80
C VAL A 222 25.37 -17.14 33.05
N GLY A 223 25.20 -17.03 31.73
CA GLY A 223 24.78 -18.14 30.88
C GLY A 223 25.77 -19.31 30.92
N ILE A 224 27.07 -19.03 30.83
CA ILE A 224 28.14 -20.03 30.89
C ILE A 224 28.14 -20.73 32.25
N ILE A 225 28.03 -19.97 33.35
CA ILE A 225 27.97 -20.52 34.71
C ILE A 225 26.76 -21.45 34.88
N LYS A 226 25.56 -21.00 34.47
CA LYS A 226 24.34 -21.83 34.53
C LYS A 226 24.44 -23.09 33.69
N ARG A 227 25.06 -23.01 32.51
CA ARG A 227 25.29 -24.17 31.64
C ARG A 227 26.27 -25.16 32.27
N LYS A 228 27.36 -24.68 32.88
CA LYS A 228 28.33 -25.51 33.61
C LYS A 228 27.66 -26.24 34.79
N ASN A 229 26.73 -25.57 35.47
CA ASN A 229 25.98 -26.14 36.60
C ASN A 229 24.76 -26.99 36.17
N LYS A 230 24.61 -27.32 34.87
CA LYS A 230 23.47 -28.08 34.29
C LYS A 230 22.07 -27.53 34.61
N THR A 231 21.97 -26.27 35.05
CA THR A 231 20.68 -25.61 35.34
C THR A 231 20.02 -25.01 34.10
N LEU A 232 20.77 -24.88 33.00
CA LEU A 232 20.27 -24.36 31.73
C LEU A 232 19.86 -25.50 30.79
N HIS A 233 18.61 -25.53 30.35
CA HIS A 233 18.12 -26.44 29.32
C HIS A 233 18.01 -25.69 27.99
N GLY A 234 18.59 -26.23 26.91
CA GLY A 234 18.60 -25.60 25.59
C GLY A 234 19.94 -25.00 25.18
N LYS A 235 19.96 -24.23 24.08
CA LYS A 235 21.20 -23.62 23.58
C LYS A 235 21.55 -22.39 24.41
N LEU A 236 22.84 -22.19 24.65
CA LEU A 236 23.35 -21.03 25.37
C LEU A 236 22.93 -19.70 24.70
N SER A 237 22.84 -19.68 23.37
CA SER A 237 22.34 -18.55 22.58
C SER A 237 20.94 -18.08 22.99
N ASP A 238 20.08 -19.02 23.38
CA ASP A 238 18.67 -18.76 23.67
C ASP A 238 18.50 -18.05 25.02
N TYR A 239 19.55 -18.06 25.85
CA TYR A 239 19.63 -17.30 27.09
C TYR A 239 20.39 -15.98 26.93
N ILE A 240 21.55 -16.01 26.26
CA ILE A 240 22.43 -14.83 26.15
C ILE A 240 21.80 -13.74 25.30
N ILE A 241 21.25 -14.09 24.13
CA ILE A 241 20.76 -13.08 23.17
C ILE A 241 19.60 -12.27 23.76
N PRO A 242 18.58 -12.87 24.40
CA PRO A 242 17.54 -12.09 25.07
C PRO A 242 18.08 -11.19 26.17
N LYS A 243 19.04 -11.65 26.97
CA LYS A 243 19.64 -10.82 28.03
C LYS A 243 20.37 -9.62 27.45
N LEU A 244 21.10 -9.82 26.36
CA LEU A 244 21.81 -8.76 25.64
C LEU A 244 20.83 -7.74 25.03
N LEU A 245 19.74 -8.21 24.42
CA LEU A 245 18.66 -7.33 23.92
C LEU A 245 17.97 -6.56 25.05
N ILE A 246 17.65 -7.21 26.17
CA ILE A 246 17.07 -6.57 27.36
C ILE A 246 18.02 -5.51 27.92
N SER A 247 19.31 -5.81 28.01
CA SER A 247 20.31 -4.82 28.45
C SER A 247 20.36 -3.63 27.50
N GLY A 248 20.24 -3.85 26.19
CA GLY A 248 20.05 -2.78 25.20
C GLY A 248 18.84 -1.91 25.46
N LEU A 249 17.68 -2.52 25.70
CA LEU A 249 16.44 -1.81 26.00
C LEU A 249 16.53 -1.01 27.30
N ILE A 250 17.19 -1.55 28.33
CA ILE A 250 17.48 -0.83 29.58
C ILE A 250 18.39 0.36 29.29
N GLY A 251 19.45 0.16 28.50
CA GLY A 251 20.34 1.23 28.06
C GLY A 251 19.60 2.33 27.30
N PHE A 252 18.70 1.96 26.40
CA PHE A 252 17.83 2.90 25.69
C PHE A 252 16.92 3.67 26.66
N GLY A 253 16.31 3.00 27.64
CA GLY A 253 15.47 3.65 28.65
C GLY A 253 16.24 4.65 29.51
N ILE A 254 17.45 4.30 29.96
CA ILE A 254 18.34 5.18 30.73
C ILE A 254 18.79 6.36 29.87
N TRP A 255 19.20 6.10 28.63
CA TRP A 255 19.56 7.15 27.69
C TRP A 255 18.42 8.13 27.48
N PHE A 256 17.23 7.62 27.14
CA PHE A 256 16.06 8.42 26.83
C PHE A 256 15.61 9.26 28.02
N ALA A 257 15.56 8.67 29.23
CA ALA A 257 15.24 9.41 30.45
C ALA A 257 16.28 10.48 30.77
N GLY A 258 17.57 10.15 30.64
CA GLY A 258 18.65 11.11 30.84
C GLY A 258 18.64 12.24 29.81
N TYR A 259 18.33 11.93 28.54
CA TYR A 259 18.25 12.90 27.46
C TYR A 259 17.09 13.87 27.69
N LEU A 260 15.90 13.37 28.05
CA LEU A 260 14.76 14.20 28.42
C LEU A 260 15.05 15.09 29.64
N PHE A 261 15.74 14.55 30.65
CA PHE A 261 16.13 15.33 31.82
C PHE A 261 17.17 16.40 31.48
N ASN A 262 18.15 16.07 30.63
CA ASN A 262 19.16 17.00 30.16
C ASN A 262 18.55 18.12 29.30
N LEU A 263 17.55 17.82 28.46
CA LEU A 263 16.82 18.82 27.68
C LEU A 263 16.22 19.95 28.54
N ALA A 264 15.84 19.66 29.79
CA ALA A 264 15.22 20.62 30.70
C ALA A 264 16.19 21.26 31.70
N TRP A 265 17.25 20.55 32.14
CA TRP A 265 18.15 21.03 33.21
C TRP A 265 19.65 21.02 32.89
N ASN A 266 20.07 20.50 31.73
CA ASN A 266 21.47 20.43 31.28
C ASN A 266 22.47 19.86 32.31
N VAL A 267 22.08 18.81 33.04
CA VAL A 267 22.84 18.29 34.21
C VAL A 267 23.71 17.07 33.91
N VAL A 268 23.42 16.29 32.87
CA VAL A 268 24.03 14.95 32.66
C VAL A 268 25.07 15.00 31.54
N PRO A 269 26.37 15.24 31.80
CA PRO A 269 27.33 15.68 30.79
C PRO A 269 27.73 14.61 29.76
N PHE A 270 27.41 13.34 30.03
CA PHE A 270 27.80 12.21 29.20
C PHE A 270 26.63 11.62 28.39
N ILE A 271 25.41 12.11 28.59
CA ILE A 271 24.22 11.56 27.92
C ILE A 271 24.21 11.91 26.41
N ASP A 272 24.86 13.02 26.06
CA ASP A 272 25.00 13.53 24.69
C ASP A 272 26.27 13.04 23.98
N LYS A 273 26.94 12.02 24.54
CA LYS A 273 28.08 11.40 23.84
C LYS A 273 27.56 10.39 22.82
N TYR A 274 27.85 10.67 21.55
CA TYR A 274 27.48 9.83 20.42
C TYR A 274 28.72 9.26 19.70
N ILE A 275 28.55 8.11 19.07
CA ILE A 275 29.44 7.64 18.00
C ILE A 275 28.73 7.91 16.68
N ILE A 276 29.39 8.61 15.77
CA ILE A 276 28.84 8.94 14.45
C ILE A 276 29.17 7.80 13.50
N PHE A 277 28.12 7.22 12.90
CA PHE A 277 28.23 6.28 11.80
C PHE A 277 27.82 6.95 10.47
N GLN A 278 28.19 6.32 9.36
CA GLN A 278 27.69 6.73 8.04
C GLN A 278 26.17 6.63 8.00
N GLY A 279 25.50 7.68 7.51
CA GLY A 279 24.06 7.72 7.36
C GLY A 279 23.53 6.76 6.29
N THR A 280 22.20 6.71 6.18
CA THR A 280 21.49 5.83 5.25
C THR A 280 21.71 6.20 3.77
N GLY A 281 21.98 7.48 3.49
CA GLY A 281 22.02 8.04 2.14
C GLY A 281 20.68 7.96 1.39
N LEU A 282 19.57 7.83 2.12
CA LEU A 282 18.21 7.78 1.58
C LEU A 282 17.57 9.16 1.58
N ASN A 283 16.70 9.40 0.60
CA ASN A 283 15.96 10.65 0.47
C ASN A 283 14.67 10.58 1.31
N ASN A 284 14.28 11.69 1.93
CA ASN A 284 13.00 11.82 2.64
C ASN A 284 11.80 11.83 1.69
N GLU A 285 11.99 12.36 0.48
CA GLU A 285 10.95 12.47 -0.55
C GLU A 285 11.51 12.16 -1.93
N GLY A 286 10.64 11.73 -2.85
CA GLY A 286 10.95 11.56 -4.26
C GLY A 286 10.21 10.39 -4.89
N SER A 287 10.17 10.40 -6.23
CA SER A 287 9.56 9.34 -7.06
C SER A 287 10.62 8.47 -7.72
N LEU A 288 10.19 7.39 -8.40
CA LEU A 288 11.09 6.49 -9.10
C LEU A 288 11.88 7.20 -10.20
N PHE A 289 11.21 8.07 -10.93
CA PHE A 289 11.79 8.90 -11.96
C PHE A 289 11.89 10.35 -11.48
N ILE A 290 13.08 10.92 -11.60
CA ILE A 290 13.39 12.31 -11.25
C ILE A 290 13.80 13.03 -12.53
N ILE A 291 13.35 14.26 -12.70
CA ILE A 291 13.78 15.12 -13.81
C ILE A 291 14.95 15.97 -13.32
N ASP A 292 16.09 15.93 -14.01
CA ASP A 292 17.25 16.78 -13.70
C ASP A 292 17.03 18.24 -14.17
N ASP A 293 17.96 19.13 -13.81
CA ASP A 293 17.93 20.55 -14.20
C ASP A 293 17.98 20.76 -15.73
N TYR A 294 18.35 19.73 -16.49
CA TYR A 294 18.41 19.72 -17.94
C TYR A 294 17.16 19.11 -18.60
N GLY A 295 16.17 18.67 -17.81
CA GLY A 295 14.94 18.06 -18.29
C GLY A 295 15.03 16.57 -18.62
N ASN A 296 16.15 15.91 -18.33
CA ASN A 296 16.31 14.47 -18.54
C ASN A 296 15.75 13.68 -17.36
N GLU A 297 15.07 12.58 -17.68
CA GLU A 297 14.50 11.68 -16.68
C GLU A 297 15.53 10.63 -16.24
N HIS A 298 15.78 10.56 -14.93
CA HIS A 298 16.72 9.63 -14.31
C HIS A 298 16.04 8.71 -13.31
N LEU A 299 16.44 7.44 -13.31
CA LEU A 299 15.95 6.44 -12.38
C LEU A 299 16.64 6.57 -11.01
N SER A 300 15.87 6.80 -9.95
CA SER A 300 16.35 6.86 -8.56
C SER A 300 15.74 5.74 -7.70
N LEU A 301 16.38 4.57 -7.72
CA LEU A 301 15.93 3.40 -6.96
C LEU A 301 15.92 3.64 -5.42
N LYS A 302 16.71 4.58 -4.92
CA LYS A 302 16.75 4.89 -3.48
C LYS A 302 15.42 5.44 -2.97
N ASN A 303 14.66 6.13 -3.83
CA ASN A 303 13.40 6.78 -3.44
C ASN A 303 12.29 5.78 -3.12
N ILE A 304 12.34 4.55 -3.64
CA ILE A 304 11.30 3.55 -3.37
C ILE A 304 11.47 2.86 -2.02
N ILE A 305 12.66 2.92 -1.41
CA ILE A 305 13.00 2.12 -0.23
C ILE A 305 12.14 2.50 0.96
N LEU A 306 12.14 3.77 1.37
CA LEU A 306 11.39 4.21 2.55
C LEU A 306 9.86 4.07 2.36
N PRO A 307 9.27 4.50 1.22
CA PRO A 307 7.85 4.29 0.95
C PRO A 307 7.43 2.81 0.96
N ALA A 308 8.21 1.93 0.31
CA ALA A 308 7.90 0.51 0.22
C ALA A 308 8.02 -0.18 1.59
N LEU A 309 9.02 0.20 2.39
CA LEU A 309 9.14 -0.27 3.78
C LEU A 309 7.91 0.15 4.58
N THR A 310 7.56 1.43 4.60
CA THR A 310 6.40 1.95 5.33
C THR A 310 5.11 1.25 4.93
N LEU A 311 4.86 1.13 3.62
CA LEU A 311 3.64 0.50 3.10
C LEU A 311 3.62 -1.01 3.36
N GLY A 312 4.79 -1.66 3.30
CA GLY A 312 4.96 -3.10 3.46
C GLY A 312 4.94 -3.61 4.90
N ILE A 313 5.11 -2.76 5.91
CA ILE A 313 5.16 -3.18 7.33
C ILE A 313 3.90 -3.95 7.76
N ARG A 314 2.71 -3.47 7.36
CA ARG A 314 1.43 -4.12 7.73
C ARG A 314 1.25 -5.50 7.08
N PRO A 315 1.40 -5.67 5.75
CA PRO A 315 1.34 -6.99 5.15
C PRO A 315 2.47 -7.90 5.65
N LEU A 316 3.67 -7.38 5.93
CA LEU A 316 4.78 -8.15 6.49
C LEU A 316 4.35 -8.85 7.78
N ALA A 317 3.70 -8.12 8.70
CA ALA A 317 3.27 -8.67 9.97
C ALA A 317 2.26 -9.80 9.83
N ILE A 318 1.31 -9.68 8.90
CA ILE A 318 0.33 -10.73 8.59
C ILE A 318 1.03 -11.95 7.97
N ILE A 319 1.96 -11.72 7.03
CA ILE A 319 2.69 -12.79 6.34
C ILE A 319 3.57 -13.57 7.33
N VAL A 320 4.24 -12.91 8.28
CA VAL A 320 4.98 -13.57 9.36
C VAL A 320 4.06 -14.50 10.15
N GLN A 321 2.92 -13.98 10.61
CA GLN A 321 1.97 -14.73 11.44
C GLN A 321 1.36 -15.92 10.69
N LEU A 322 0.90 -15.71 9.46
CA LEU A 322 0.30 -16.77 8.64
C LEU A 322 1.32 -17.85 8.27
N THR A 323 2.51 -17.45 7.83
CA THR A 323 3.58 -18.41 7.49
C THR A 323 3.94 -19.25 8.71
N ARG A 324 4.10 -18.60 9.88
CA ARG A 324 4.44 -19.28 11.12
C ARG A 324 3.34 -20.27 11.54
N SER A 325 2.08 -19.81 11.62
CA SER A 325 0.96 -20.64 12.06
C SER A 325 0.78 -21.83 11.12
N SER A 326 0.70 -21.56 9.82
CA SER A 326 0.46 -22.60 8.83
C SER A 326 1.61 -23.61 8.77
N LEU A 327 2.87 -23.17 8.93
CA LEU A 327 4.02 -24.08 8.96
C LEU A 327 3.99 -24.98 10.20
N LEU A 328 3.63 -24.45 11.38
CA LEU A 328 3.49 -25.24 12.60
C LEU A 328 2.36 -26.28 12.48
N ASP A 329 1.23 -25.90 11.90
CA ASP A 329 0.10 -26.81 11.65
C ASP A 329 0.50 -27.94 10.71
N VAL A 330 1.19 -27.61 9.61
CA VAL A 330 1.69 -28.60 8.66
C VAL A 330 2.73 -29.53 9.27
N LEU A 331 3.65 -29.02 10.10
CA LEU A 331 4.67 -29.83 10.76
C LEU A 331 4.07 -30.88 11.72
N SER A 332 2.83 -30.66 12.19
CA SER A 332 2.12 -31.60 13.05
C SER A 332 1.46 -32.78 12.31
N GLN A 333 1.42 -32.75 10.97
CA GLN A 333 0.70 -33.71 10.13
C GLN A 333 1.40 -35.08 10.02
N ASP A 334 0.60 -36.14 9.85
CA ASP A 334 1.12 -37.52 9.82
C ASP A 334 2.06 -37.82 8.64
N TYR A 335 1.88 -37.14 7.50
CA TYR A 335 2.79 -37.31 6.36
C TYR A 335 4.20 -36.73 6.66
N ILE A 336 4.30 -35.72 7.52
CA ILE A 336 5.60 -35.18 7.98
C ILE A 336 6.26 -36.16 8.95
N ARG A 337 5.48 -36.78 9.85
CA ARG A 337 5.97 -37.85 10.73
C ARG A 337 6.48 -39.03 9.91
N THR A 338 5.75 -39.43 8.88
CA THR A 338 6.16 -40.47 7.94
C THR A 338 7.44 -40.11 7.20
N ALA A 339 7.58 -38.87 6.72
CA ALA A 339 8.80 -38.39 6.08
C ALA A 339 10.00 -38.43 7.04
N THR A 340 9.78 -38.09 8.30
CA THR A 340 10.80 -38.16 9.36
C THR A 340 11.21 -39.61 9.64
N ALA A 341 10.24 -40.52 9.73
CA ALA A 341 10.49 -41.96 9.93
C ALA A 341 11.25 -42.60 8.76
N LYS A 342 11.06 -42.10 7.54
CA LYS A 342 11.83 -42.50 6.35
C LYS A 342 13.28 -41.97 6.33
N GLY A 343 13.70 -41.19 7.34
CA GLY A 343 15.06 -40.67 7.45
C GLY A 343 15.36 -39.47 6.56
N LEU A 344 14.34 -38.77 6.05
CA LEU A 344 14.55 -37.54 5.28
C LEU A 344 15.20 -36.47 6.16
N ASN A 345 16.15 -35.72 5.60
CA ASN A 345 16.83 -34.66 6.34
C ASN A 345 15.86 -33.51 6.69
N TYR A 346 16.19 -32.77 7.75
CA TYR A 346 15.36 -31.67 8.26
C TYR A 346 15.06 -30.61 7.18
N TYR A 347 16.05 -30.24 6.37
CA TYR A 347 15.88 -29.25 5.29
C TYR A 347 14.85 -29.69 4.25
N THR A 348 14.85 -30.97 3.88
CA THR A 348 13.89 -31.54 2.92
C THR A 348 12.49 -31.55 3.51
N ILE A 349 12.36 -31.93 4.79
CA ILE A 349 11.08 -31.90 5.51
C ILE A 349 10.52 -30.46 5.53
N ILE A 350 11.33 -29.47 5.93
CA ILE A 350 10.88 -28.08 5.98
C ILE A 350 10.57 -27.53 4.58
N PHE A 351 11.55 -27.46 3.69
CA PHE A 351 11.42 -26.68 2.45
C PHE A 351 10.68 -27.40 1.34
N LYS A 352 10.78 -28.74 1.24
CA LYS A 352 10.11 -29.50 0.18
C LYS A 352 8.72 -30.02 0.58
N HIS A 353 8.53 -30.42 1.83
CA HIS A 353 7.27 -31.02 2.28
C HIS A 353 6.37 -30.05 3.06
N ALA A 354 6.90 -29.35 4.05
CA ALA A 354 6.07 -28.53 4.94
C ALA A 354 5.74 -27.17 4.34
N LEU A 355 6.77 -26.41 3.94
CA LEU A 355 6.64 -25.02 3.47
C LEU A 355 5.77 -24.92 2.22
N LYS A 356 5.94 -25.84 1.26
CA LYS A 356 5.16 -25.84 0.02
C LYS A 356 3.65 -25.90 0.30
N ASN A 357 3.23 -26.64 1.32
CA ASN A 357 1.83 -26.79 1.69
C ASN A 357 1.35 -25.69 2.64
N SER A 358 2.25 -25.09 3.43
CA SER A 358 1.90 -24.01 4.36
C SER A 358 1.79 -22.63 3.69
N LEU A 359 2.24 -22.49 2.43
CA LEU A 359 2.20 -21.20 1.73
C LEU A 359 0.85 -20.88 1.09
N ASN A 360 -0.10 -21.82 1.03
CA ASN A 360 -1.41 -21.56 0.41
C ASN A 360 -2.16 -20.36 1.05
N PRO A 361 -2.29 -20.26 2.39
CA PRO A 361 -2.89 -19.10 3.03
C PRO A 361 -2.05 -17.83 2.83
N VAL A 362 -0.72 -17.97 2.76
CA VAL A 362 0.22 -16.85 2.61
C VAL A 362 0.10 -16.21 1.22
N VAL A 363 0.08 -17.02 0.15
CA VAL A 363 -0.10 -16.55 -1.22
C VAL A 363 -1.45 -15.85 -1.40
N THR A 364 -2.49 -16.40 -0.77
CA THR A 364 -3.83 -15.81 -0.76
C THR A 364 -3.82 -14.43 -0.10
N ALA A 365 -3.17 -14.33 1.07
CA ALA A 365 -3.04 -13.07 1.79
C ALA A 365 -2.21 -12.03 1.03
N ILE A 366 -1.08 -12.43 0.43
CA ILE A 366 -0.22 -11.57 -0.41
C ILE A 366 -1.04 -10.91 -1.52
N SER A 367 -1.87 -11.70 -2.19
CA SER A 367 -2.69 -11.25 -3.31
C SER A 367 -3.77 -10.24 -2.86
N GLY A 368 -4.45 -10.51 -1.75
CA GLY A 368 -5.42 -9.58 -1.16
C GLY A 368 -4.78 -8.28 -0.65
N TRP A 369 -3.59 -8.37 -0.04
CA TRP A 369 -2.84 -7.19 0.39
C TRP A 369 -2.34 -6.35 -0.79
N PHE A 370 -1.90 -6.97 -1.88
CA PHE A 370 -1.56 -6.24 -3.10
C PHE A 370 -2.74 -5.41 -3.61
N ALA A 371 -3.94 -6.00 -3.67
CA ALA A 371 -5.17 -5.28 -4.02
C ALA A 371 -5.45 -4.10 -3.08
N GLY A 372 -5.32 -4.33 -1.77
CA GLY A 372 -5.54 -3.31 -0.75
C GLY A 372 -4.51 -2.17 -0.80
N LEU A 373 -3.25 -2.48 -1.11
CA LEU A 373 -2.18 -1.46 -1.18
C LEU A 373 -2.33 -0.56 -2.41
N MET A 374 -2.81 -1.08 -3.55
CA MET A 374 -3.13 -0.26 -4.72
C MET A 374 -4.18 0.83 -4.40
N ALA A 375 -5.09 0.55 -3.47
CA ALA A 375 -6.10 1.52 -3.01
C ALA A 375 -5.65 2.35 -1.79
N GLY A 376 -4.78 1.78 -0.94
CA GLY A 376 -4.41 2.34 0.37
C GLY A 376 -3.07 3.06 0.41
N ALA A 377 -2.33 3.16 -0.70
CA ALA A 377 -1.03 3.82 -0.75
C ALA A 377 -1.09 5.36 -0.57
N VAL A 378 -2.28 5.96 -0.66
CA VAL A 378 -2.50 7.42 -0.74
C VAL A 378 -1.68 8.25 0.24
N PHE A 379 -1.75 7.95 1.53
CA PHE A 379 -1.03 8.74 2.54
C PHE A 379 0.47 8.53 2.50
N VAL A 380 0.92 7.31 2.17
CA VAL A 380 2.35 7.02 2.02
C VAL A 380 2.89 7.77 0.80
N GLU A 381 2.15 7.78 -0.30
CA GLU A 381 2.54 8.52 -1.50
C GLU A 381 2.68 10.01 -1.21
N TYR A 382 1.71 10.59 -0.48
CA TYR A 382 1.75 12.00 -0.12
C TYR A 382 2.94 12.35 0.81
N ILE A 383 3.18 11.56 1.87
CA ILE A 383 4.26 11.82 2.84
C ILE A 383 5.63 11.79 2.19
N PHE A 384 5.86 10.86 1.26
CA PHE A 384 7.15 10.69 0.62
C PHE A 384 7.26 11.44 -0.72
N GLY A 385 6.32 12.31 -1.07
CA GLY A 385 6.34 13.02 -2.36
C GLY A 385 6.38 12.07 -3.57
N TRP A 386 5.75 10.90 -3.45
CA TRP A 386 5.65 9.91 -4.52
C TRP A 386 4.54 10.32 -5.50
N ARG A 387 4.85 10.38 -6.80
CA ARG A 387 3.95 10.84 -7.87
C ARG A 387 2.95 9.74 -8.28
N GLY A 388 2.17 9.24 -7.31
CA GLY A 388 1.13 8.25 -7.52
C GLY A 388 -0.29 8.84 -7.62
N ILE A 389 -1.28 7.97 -7.87
CA ILE A 389 -2.69 8.37 -7.98
C ILE A 389 -3.17 8.99 -6.67
N GLY A 390 -2.75 8.45 -5.53
CA GLY A 390 -3.17 8.91 -4.23
C GLY A 390 -2.68 10.31 -3.90
N SER A 391 -1.40 10.60 -4.17
CA SER A 391 -0.89 11.96 -3.98
C SER A 391 -1.57 12.98 -4.91
N GLU A 392 -1.88 12.60 -6.16
CA GLU A 392 -2.68 13.44 -7.07
C GLU A 392 -4.10 13.70 -6.53
N ILE A 393 -4.74 12.71 -5.91
CA ILE A 393 -6.06 12.90 -5.27
C ILE A 393 -5.95 13.89 -4.09
N VAL A 394 -4.93 13.75 -3.24
CA VAL A 394 -4.73 14.67 -2.11
C VAL A 394 -4.46 16.09 -2.61
N ASN A 395 -3.57 16.24 -3.59
CA ASN A 395 -3.28 17.53 -4.22
C ASN A 395 -4.52 18.15 -4.88
N ALA A 396 -5.38 17.32 -5.47
CA ALA A 396 -6.64 17.76 -6.06
C ALA A 396 -7.69 18.15 -5.01
N LEU A 397 -7.70 17.50 -3.83
CA LEU A 397 -8.55 17.89 -2.70
C LEU A 397 -8.19 19.29 -2.23
N ASP A 398 -6.90 19.56 -2.02
CA ASP A 398 -6.42 20.88 -1.56
C ASP A 398 -6.76 21.99 -2.56
N LYS A 399 -6.70 21.67 -3.86
CA LYS A 399 -6.99 22.63 -4.93
C LYS A 399 -8.44 22.58 -5.44
N GLN A 400 -9.31 21.79 -4.82
CA GLN A 400 -10.71 21.59 -5.20
C GLN A 400 -10.92 21.15 -6.67
N ASP A 401 -9.99 20.37 -7.23
CA ASP A 401 -10.07 19.81 -8.59
C ASP A 401 -10.91 18.52 -8.59
N LEU A 402 -12.23 18.68 -8.47
CA LEU A 402 -13.19 17.57 -8.30
C LEU A 402 -13.07 16.46 -9.37
N PRO A 403 -12.86 16.74 -10.67
CA PRO A 403 -12.67 15.71 -11.68
C PRO A 403 -11.53 14.73 -11.39
N ILE A 404 -10.39 15.22 -10.90
CA ILE A 404 -9.25 14.36 -10.56
C ILE A 404 -9.62 13.47 -9.38
N ILE A 405 -10.28 14.01 -8.37
CA ILE A 405 -10.73 13.25 -7.19
C ILE A 405 -11.72 12.15 -7.60
N MET A 406 -12.75 12.51 -8.35
CA MET A 406 -13.77 11.58 -8.85
C MET A 406 -13.14 10.50 -9.73
N GLY A 407 -12.31 10.90 -10.70
CA GLY A 407 -11.64 9.97 -11.61
C GLY A 407 -10.68 9.03 -10.87
N GLY A 408 -9.88 9.55 -9.95
CA GLY A 408 -8.94 8.79 -9.14
C GLY A 408 -9.64 7.74 -8.27
N VAL A 409 -10.71 8.12 -7.56
CA VAL A 409 -11.52 7.19 -6.75
C VAL A 409 -12.15 6.10 -7.62
N LEU A 410 -12.68 6.46 -8.79
CA LEU A 410 -13.25 5.48 -9.72
C LEU A 410 -12.21 4.50 -10.26
N VAL A 411 -11.02 4.99 -10.63
CA VAL A 411 -9.93 4.16 -11.16
C VAL A 411 -9.40 3.22 -10.08
N ILE A 412 -9.19 3.72 -8.85
CA ILE A 412 -8.80 2.89 -7.70
C ILE A 412 -9.86 1.81 -7.44
N GLY A 413 -11.15 2.18 -7.39
CA GLY A 413 -12.24 1.24 -7.19
C GLY A 413 -12.30 0.18 -8.28
N PHE A 414 -12.15 0.59 -9.55
CA PHE A 414 -12.12 -0.33 -10.69
C PHE A 414 -10.95 -1.32 -10.59
N ILE A 415 -9.73 -0.82 -10.34
CA ILE A 415 -8.55 -1.66 -10.17
C ILE A 415 -8.73 -2.62 -9.00
N TYR A 416 -9.27 -2.16 -7.87
CA TYR A 416 -9.54 -2.99 -6.71
C TYR A 416 -10.50 -4.13 -7.03
N VAL A 417 -11.59 -3.85 -7.76
CA VAL A 417 -12.55 -4.88 -8.21
C VAL A 417 -11.87 -5.87 -9.16
N ILE A 418 -11.10 -5.39 -10.14
CA ILE A 418 -10.40 -6.25 -11.11
C ILE A 418 -9.39 -7.15 -10.40
N ILE A 419 -8.56 -6.60 -9.50
CA ILE A 419 -7.58 -7.39 -8.76
C ILE A 419 -8.31 -8.44 -7.93
N ASN A 420 -9.36 -8.10 -7.18
CA ASN A 420 -10.09 -9.10 -6.39
C ASN A 420 -10.68 -10.22 -7.25
N ILE A 421 -11.23 -9.90 -8.43
CA ILE A 421 -11.72 -10.93 -9.37
C ILE A 421 -10.56 -11.83 -9.82
N VAL A 422 -9.40 -11.26 -10.15
CA VAL A 422 -8.20 -12.03 -10.52
C VAL A 422 -7.75 -12.92 -9.36
N VAL A 423 -7.71 -12.40 -8.14
CA VAL A 423 -7.36 -13.16 -6.93
C VAL A 423 -8.32 -14.32 -6.71
N ASP A 424 -9.63 -14.08 -6.82
CA ASP A 424 -10.66 -15.10 -6.68
C ASP A 424 -10.51 -16.20 -7.74
N ILE A 425 -10.16 -15.84 -8.98
CA ILE A 425 -9.90 -16.79 -10.07
C ILE A 425 -8.65 -17.61 -9.78
N VAL A 426 -7.55 -16.96 -9.41
CA VAL A 426 -6.28 -17.62 -9.07
C VAL A 426 -6.50 -18.59 -7.90
N TYR A 427 -7.21 -18.16 -6.87
CA TYR A 427 -7.54 -19.00 -5.73
C TYR A 427 -8.44 -20.18 -6.13
N GLY A 428 -9.44 -19.95 -6.98
CA GLY A 428 -10.23 -21.03 -7.56
C GLY A 428 -9.40 -22.01 -8.40
N ILE A 429 -8.31 -21.57 -9.04
CA ILE A 429 -7.38 -22.45 -9.76
C ILE A 429 -6.52 -23.27 -8.78
N LEU A 430 -5.99 -22.63 -7.74
CA LEU A 430 -5.11 -23.23 -6.74
C LEU A 430 -5.83 -24.21 -5.79
N ASP A 431 -7.06 -23.89 -5.37
CA ASP A 431 -7.92 -24.76 -4.56
C ASP A 431 -9.30 -24.97 -5.23
N PRO A 432 -9.51 -26.11 -5.92
CA PRO A 432 -10.77 -26.41 -6.57
C PRO A 432 -11.98 -26.49 -5.64
N ARG A 433 -11.81 -26.66 -4.32
CA ARG A 433 -12.92 -26.80 -3.35
C ARG A 433 -13.74 -25.52 -3.24
N VAL A 434 -13.09 -24.38 -3.47
CA VAL A 434 -13.68 -23.04 -3.39
C VAL A 434 -14.68 -22.80 -4.52
N ARG A 435 -14.63 -23.59 -5.60
CA ARG A 435 -15.54 -23.48 -6.75
C ARG A 435 -16.96 -23.97 -6.46
N LEU A 436 -17.15 -24.73 -5.36
CA LEU A 436 -18.41 -25.39 -5.00
C LEU A 436 -19.24 -24.60 -3.98
N GLN A 437 -18.66 -23.54 -3.40
CA GLN A 437 -19.34 -22.54 -2.56
C GLN A 437 -19.77 -21.37 -3.44
#